data_AF-A0AAU4RP11-F1
#
_entry.id   AF-A0AAU4RP11-F1
#
_cell.length_a   1.000
_cell.length_b   1.000
_cell.length_c   1.000
_cell.angle_alpha   90.00
_cell.angle_beta   90.00
_cell.angle_gamma   90.00
#
_symmetry.space_group_name_H-M   'P 1'
#
loop_
_entity.id
_entity.type
_entity.pdbx_description
1 polymer ?
#
loop_
_entity_poly.entity_id
_entity_poly.type
_entity_poly.pdbx_seq_one_letter_code
_entity_poly.pdbx_strand_id
1 'polypeptide(L)' 'MVVSVLVTWAALIVLLLAPAALPEPWQYYIYSPASVGLWMLTMLLAPVVVCAVKWPWIKSGGR' A
#
# COMPACT_ATOMS: atom_id res chain seq x y z
N MET A 1 19.89 -2.88 5.37
CA MET A 1 18.90 -3.72 6.07
C MET A 1 18.23 -2.98 7.23
N VAL A 2 18.97 -2.50 8.24
CA VAL A 2 18.35 -1.76 9.37
C VAL A 2 17.71 -0.44 8.93
N VAL A 3 18.41 0.37 8.14
CA VAL A 3 17.88 1.65 7.62
C VAL A 3 16.63 1.45 6.78
N SER A 4 16.63 0.47 5.87
CA SER A 4 15.47 0.18 5.02
C SER A 4 14.26 -0.26 5.86
N VAL A 5 14.48 -1.10 6.88
CA VAL A 5 13.41 -1.53 7.80
C VAL A 5 12.84 -0.32 8.54
N LEU A 6 13.69 0.55 9.10
CA LEU A 6 13.25 1.75 9.81
C LEU A 6 12.46 2.70 8.92
N VAL A 7 12.92 2.93 7.69
CA VAL A 7 12.23 3.78 6.71
C VAL A 7 10.88 3.19 6.34
N THR A 8 10.80 1.86 6.12
CA THR A 8 9.52 1.19 5.85
C THR A 8 8.56 1.34 7.01
N TRP A 9 9.00 1.12 8.25
CA TRP A 9 8.16 1.29 9.43
C TRP A 9 7.66 2.72 9.59
N ALA A 10 8.55 3.72 9.45
CA ALA A 10 8.17 5.12 9.53
C ALA A 10 7.13 5.48 8.45
N ALA A 11 7.35 5.04 7.21
CA ALA A 11 6.42 5.27 6.12
C ALA A 11 5.04 4.63 6.40
N LEU A 12 5.01 3.38 6.87
CA LEU A 12 3.77 2.69 7.22
C LEU A 12 3.01 3.40 8.34
N ILE A 13 3.71 3.85 9.39
CA ILE A 13 3.09 4.59 10.50
C ILE A 13 2.47 5.90 9.99
N VAL A 14 3.19 6.66 9.17
CA VAL A 14 2.67 7.91 8.59
C VAL A 14 1.45 7.64 7.71
N LEU A 15 1.50 6.61 6.85
CA LEU A 15 0.37 6.23 6.00
C LEU A 15 -0.86 5.79 6.80
N LEU A 16 -0.67 5.10 7.92
CA LEU A 16 -1.76 4.65 8.79
C LEU A 16 -2.43 5.84 9.50
N LEU A 17 -1.65 6.85 9.88
CA LEU A 17 -2.12 8.03 10.60
C LEU A 17 -2.62 9.15 9.67
N ALA A 18 -2.18 9.17 8.41
CA ALA A 18 -2.52 10.21 7.44
C ALA A 18 -4.05 10.44 7.31
N PRO A 19 -4.92 9.41 7.27
CA PRO A 19 -6.36 9.61 7.18
C PRO A 19 -6.95 10.37 8.37
N ALA A 20 -6.39 10.21 9.58
CA ALA A 20 -6.87 10.88 10.79
C ALA A 20 -6.59 12.39 10.80
N ALA A 21 -5.62 12.84 10.01
CA ALA A 21 -5.32 14.26 9.84
C ALA A 21 -6.15 14.94 8.74
N LEU A 22 -6.96 14.18 7.99
CA LEU A 22 -7.79 14.72 6.91
C LEU A 22 -9.10 15.33 7.45
N PRO A 23 -9.68 16.34 6.76
CA PRO A 23 -10.99 16.89 7.11
C PRO A 23 -12.09 15.82 7.04
N GLU A 24 -13.12 15.97 7.86
CA GLU A 24 -14.24 15.02 8.03
C GLU A 24 -14.90 14.55 6.71
N PRO A 25 -15.12 15.41 5.70
CA PRO A 25 -15.65 14.96 4.40
C PRO A 25 -14.76 13.94 3.69
N TRP A 26 -13.43 14.07 3.82
CA TRP A 26 -12.48 13.14 3.21
C TRP A 26 -12.42 11.81 3.94
N GLN A 27 -12.57 11.84 5.27
CA GLN A 27 -12.65 10.63 6.09
C GLN A 27 -13.86 9.79 5.68
N TYR A 28 -15.02 10.43 5.45
CA TYR A 28 -16.21 9.76 4.96
C TYR A 28 -15.97 9.01 3.64
N TYR A 29 -15.30 9.64 2.67
CA TYR A 29 -15.00 8.98 1.40
C TYR A 29 -14.02 7.82 1.56
N ILE A 30 -13.00 7.95 2.41
CA ILE A 30 -12.01 6.89 2.67
C ILE A 30 -12.66 5.67 3.31
N TYR A 31 -13.54 5.88 4.29
CA TYR A 31 -14.23 4.81 5.01
C TYR A 31 -15.56 4.38 4.37
N SER A 32 -15.94 4.97 3.25
CA SER A 32 -17.17 4.61 2.52
C SER A 32 -17.12 3.15 2.03
N PRO A 33 -18.28 2.47 1.91
CA PRO A 33 -18.34 1.07 1.48
C PRO A 33 -17.76 0.85 0.08
N ALA A 34 -17.85 1.86 -0.80
CA ALA A 34 -17.24 1.82 -2.13
C ALA A 34 -15.70 1.80 -2.06
N SER A 35 -15.12 2.66 -1.22
CA SER A 35 -13.67 2.70 -1.00
C SER A 35 -13.14 1.44 -0.34
N VAL A 36 -13.88 0.87 0.62
CA VAL A 36 -13.54 -0.43 1.22
C VAL A 36 -13.55 -1.54 0.16
N GLY A 37 -14.56 -1.57 -0.72
CA GLY A 37 -14.62 -2.50 -1.85
C GLY A 37 -13.43 -2.35 -2.80
N LEU A 38 -13.05 -1.11 -3.12
CA LEU A 38 -11.84 -0.83 -3.91
C LEU A 38 -10.58 -1.34 -3.21
N TRP A 39 -10.49 -1.17 -1.88
CA TRP A 39 -9.37 -1.65 -1.08
C TRP A 39 -9.26 -3.18 -1.10
N MET A 40 -10.38 -3.89 -0.99
CA MET A 40 -10.43 -5.35 -1.12
C MET A 40 -9.98 -5.83 -2.51
N LEU A 41 -10.44 -5.17 -3.57
CA LEU A 41 -9.97 -5.45 -4.94
C LEU A 41 -8.47 -5.20 -5.07
N THR A 42 -7.98 -4.12 -4.47
CA THR A 42 -6.56 -3.78 -4.49
C THR A 42 -5.73 -4.83 -3.75
N MET A 43 -6.19 -5.33 -2.59
CA MET A 43 -5.53 -6.43 -1.88
C MET A 43 -5.45 -7.71 -2.72
N LEU A 44 -6.47 -7.99 -3.53
CA LEU A 44 -6.49 -9.15 -4.42
C LEU A 44 -5.54 -8.99 -5.61
N LEU A 45 -5.52 -7.81 -6.23
CA LEU A 45 -4.79 -7.57 -7.48
C LEU A 45 -3.34 -7.12 -7.27
N ALA A 46 -3.04 -6.40 -6.19
CA ALA A 46 -1.71 -5.92 -5.87
C ALA A 46 -0.62 -7.01 -5.92
N PRO A 47 -0.77 -8.21 -5.31
CA PRO A 47 0.27 -9.23 -5.38
C PRO A 47 0.51 -9.70 -6.82
N VAL A 48 -0.54 -9.86 -7.63
CA VAL A 48 -0.41 -10.26 -9.04
C VAL A 48 0.34 -9.19 -9.83
N VAL A 49 -0.04 -7.92 -9.67
CA VAL A 49 0.60 -6.79 -10.35
C VAL A 49 2.05 -6.65 -9.93
N VAL A 50 2.36 -6.73 -8.64
CA VAL A 50 3.74 -6.64 -8.13
C VAL A 50 4.60 -7.77 -8.67
N CYS A 51 4.10 -9.01 -8.65
CA CYS A 51 4.81 -10.16 -9.22
C CYS A 51 5.03 -10.00 -10.72
N ALA A 52 4.04 -9.50 -11.47
CA ALA A 52 4.16 -9.25 -12.91
C ALA A 52 5.19 -8.15 -13.22
N VAL A 53 5.14 -7.02 -12.50
CA VAL A 53 6.08 -5.89 -12.68
C VAL A 53 7.51 -6.28 -12.29
N LYS A 54 7.67 -7.05 -11.20
CA LYS A 54 8.97 -7.53 -10.74
C LYS A 54 9.41 -8.83 -11.41
N TRP A 55 8.60 -9.37 -12.32
CA TRP A 55 8.88 -10.63 -13.02
C TRP A 55 10.27 -10.69 -13.66
N PRO A 56 10.78 -9.64 -14.34
CA PRO A 56 12.12 -9.68 -14.91
C PRO A 56 13.22 -9.86 -13.85
N TRP A 57 13.09 -9.18 -12.71
CA TRP A 57 14.03 -9.30 -11.59
C TRP A 57 13.92 -10.65 -10.88
N ILE A 58 12.69 -11.15 -10.69
CA ILE A 58 12.42 -12.49 -10.14
C ILE A 58 13.09 -13.55 -11.02
N LYS A 59 13.00 -13.41 -12.35
CA LYS A 59 13.60 -14.34 -13.31
C LYS A 59 15.11 -14.21 -13.42
N SER A 60 15.66 -13.00 -13.32
CA SER A 60 17.10 -12.74 -13.41
C SER A 60 17.86 -13.02 -12.10
N GLY A 61 17.13 -13.22 -10.99
CA GLY A 61 17.73 -13.56 -9.69
C GLY A 61 18.67 -12.48 -9.14
N GLY A 62 18.51 -11.22 -9.57
CA GLY A 62 19.33 -10.10 -9.12
C GLY A 62 20.79 -10.12 -9.61
N ARG A 63 21.10 -10.80 -10.72
CA ARG A 63 22.36 -10.63 -11.47
C ARG A 63 22.33 -9.38 -12.35
#